data_AF-A0A1E8UN97-F1
#
_entry.id   AF-A0A1E8UN97-F1
#
_cell.length_a   1.000
_cell.length_b   1.000
_cell.length_c   1.000
_cell.angle_alpha   90.00
_cell.angle_beta   90.00
_cell.angle_gamma   90.00
#
_symmetry.space_group_name_H-M   'P 1'
#
loop_
_entity.id
_entity.type
_entity.pdbx_description
1 polymer ?
#
loop_
_entity_poly.entity_id
_entity_poly.type
_entity_poly.pdbx_seq_one_letter_code
_entity_poly.pdbx_strand_id
1 'polypeptide(L)'
;MTLYIDPPRWPAHGTVFSHLVSDQSLAELHEFASRLGVSVRAFDQDHYDIPARRHADALALGAVAVEGKDLARILIRSGLRVPARRRPAKLAPALTRRWERHVPGHPDLGSHLLERWLEPHRAYHGPAHLLKVLEAVDLLTDGRPSQELVLAAWFHDAVHRGRAGEDEKDSAALARQLLGPDGWAPDSPPAAGRGRAGRSPALGGSGEGDAAPGSGVRTAPREGRGPGAAESWPVGLADRVAELVMVTVAHRPDPTDRDACVLVDADLAVLGGTVEEYERYRADVRREYADVPESQFRAARAEVLQNLLSSPRLFHHGTAVALWEAQARRNVAREIQLLTGQ
;
A
#
# COMPACT_ATOMS: atom_id res chain seq x y z
N MET A 1 -31.34 7.16 -3.16
CA MET A 1 -29.98 7.66 -2.94
C MET A 1 -30.03 9.10 -2.50
N THR A 2 -29.25 9.45 -1.48
CA THR A 2 -29.20 10.81 -0.90
C THR A 2 -27.80 11.08 -0.39
N LEU A 3 -27.30 12.29 -0.69
CA LEU A 3 -26.03 12.78 -0.15
C LEU A 3 -26.30 13.63 1.07
N TYR A 4 -25.53 13.39 2.13
CA TYR A 4 -25.72 14.03 3.41
C TYR A 4 -24.45 14.78 3.83
N ILE A 5 -24.61 15.96 4.42
CA ILE A 5 -23.51 16.80 4.88
C ILE A 5 -23.74 17.26 6.33
N ASP A 6 -22.70 17.22 7.16
CA ASP A 6 -22.75 17.77 8.52
C ASP A 6 -22.32 19.25 8.59
N PRO A 7 -22.57 19.98 9.69
CA PRO A 7 -22.11 21.35 9.83
C PRO A 7 -20.58 21.42 9.89
N PRO A 8 -19.95 22.49 9.37
CA PRO A 8 -18.51 22.63 9.36
C PRO A 8 -17.95 22.86 10.77
N ARG A 9 -17.49 21.79 11.42
CA ARG A 9 -17.04 21.80 12.82
C ARG A 9 -15.62 21.28 13.02
N TRP A 10 -15.03 20.63 12.04
CA TRP A 10 -13.75 19.92 12.20
C TRP A 10 -12.56 20.80 11.80
N PRO A 11 -11.72 21.25 12.74
CA PRO A 11 -10.64 22.19 12.43
C PRO A 11 -9.44 21.50 11.78
N ALA A 12 -9.03 21.97 10.61
CA ALA A 12 -7.80 21.57 9.93
C ALA A 12 -7.36 22.65 8.93
N HIS A 13 -6.07 22.70 8.56
CA HIS A 13 -5.57 23.58 7.48
C HIS A 13 -6.05 25.05 7.54
N GLY A 14 -6.22 25.61 8.75
CA GLY A 14 -6.68 26.99 8.93
C GLY A 14 -8.17 27.24 8.63
N THR A 15 -9.00 26.19 8.54
CA THR A 15 -10.45 26.29 8.35
C THR A 15 -11.18 25.20 9.14
N VAL A 16 -12.51 25.15 9.02
CA VAL A 16 -13.34 24.07 9.53
C VAL A 16 -13.96 23.28 8.36
N PHE A 17 -14.08 21.98 8.55
CA PHE A 17 -14.57 21.04 7.54
C PHE A 17 -15.88 20.40 7.95
N SER A 18 -16.67 20.09 6.94
CA SER A 18 -17.85 19.23 6.98
C SER A 18 -17.50 17.89 6.33
N HIS A 19 -18.19 16.83 6.70
CA HIS A 19 -18.12 15.54 6.04
C HIS A 19 -19.33 15.36 5.13
N LEU A 20 -19.08 14.97 3.88
CA LEU A 20 -20.09 14.62 2.90
C LEU A 20 -20.07 13.11 2.65
N VAL A 21 -21.22 12.46 2.82
CA VAL A 21 -21.37 11.00 2.65
C VAL A 21 -22.50 10.66 1.69
N SER A 22 -22.44 9.43 1.18
CA SER A 22 -23.55 8.80 0.47
C SER A 22 -24.18 7.69 1.29
N ASP A 23 -25.48 7.47 1.12
CA ASP A 23 -26.18 6.33 1.71
C ASP A 23 -26.15 5.06 0.84
N GLN A 24 -25.66 5.14 -0.40
CA GLN A 24 -25.83 4.06 -1.38
C GLN A 24 -24.64 3.85 -2.33
N SER A 25 -23.91 4.89 -2.74
CA SER A 25 -22.85 4.73 -3.76
C SER A 25 -21.75 5.79 -3.66
N LEU A 26 -20.50 5.31 -3.75
CA LEU A 26 -19.30 6.14 -3.82
C LEU A 26 -19.14 6.80 -5.20
N ALA A 27 -19.61 6.16 -6.26
CA ALA A 27 -19.50 6.71 -7.62
C ALA A 27 -20.23 8.05 -7.74
N GLU A 28 -21.46 8.15 -7.25
CA GLU A 28 -22.17 9.44 -7.30
C GLU A 28 -21.63 10.43 -6.26
N LEU A 29 -21.07 9.94 -5.15
CA LEU A 29 -20.38 10.81 -4.19
C LEU A 29 -19.18 11.51 -4.86
N HIS A 30 -18.39 10.78 -5.65
CA HIS A 30 -17.31 11.34 -6.44
C HIS A 30 -17.81 12.33 -7.50
N GLU A 31 -18.88 11.99 -8.22
CA GLU A 31 -19.48 12.88 -9.22
C GLU A 31 -19.97 14.20 -8.60
N PHE A 32 -20.67 14.10 -7.47
CA PHE A 32 -21.16 15.27 -6.74
C PHE A 32 -20.02 16.15 -6.24
N ALA A 33 -18.97 15.55 -5.65
CA ALA A 33 -17.80 16.29 -5.19
C ALA A 33 -17.08 17.00 -6.36
N SER A 34 -17.01 16.35 -7.54
CA SER A 34 -16.46 16.96 -8.76
C SER A 34 -17.29 18.18 -9.19
N ARG A 35 -18.62 18.08 -9.23
CA ARG A 35 -19.53 19.21 -9.54
C ARG A 35 -19.43 20.35 -8.53
N LEU A 36 -19.19 20.03 -7.26
CA LEU A 36 -18.93 21.01 -6.19
C LEU A 36 -17.55 21.68 -6.32
N GLY A 37 -16.69 21.19 -7.21
CA GLY A 37 -15.32 21.69 -7.38
C GLY A 37 -14.39 21.29 -6.23
N VAL A 38 -14.65 20.14 -5.60
CA VAL A 38 -13.82 19.56 -4.53
C VAL A 38 -12.87 18.53 -5.15
N SER A 39 -11.58 18.66 -4.81
CA SER A 39 -10.56 17.74 -5.30
C SER A 39 -10.76 16.34 -4.75
N VAL A 40 -10.46 15.31 -5.55
CA VAL A 40 -10.41 13.90 -5.12
C VAL A 40 -9.45 13.68 -3.94
N ARG A 41 -8.47 14.56 -3.73
CA ARG A 41 -7.57 14.50 -2.55
C ARG A 41 -8.31 14.66 -1.22
N ALA A 42 -9.50 15.26 -1.23
CA ALA A 42 -10.34 15.42 -0.05
C ALA A 42 -11.23 14.20 0.24
N PHE A 43 -11.16 13.15 -0.57
CA PHE A 43 -11.82 11.88 -0.28
C PHE A 43 -11.01 11.07 0.73
N ASP A 44 -11.65 10.71 1.84
CA ASP A 44 -11.08 9.81 2.85
C ASP A 44 -11.89 8.50 2.91
N GLN A 45 -11.71 7.69 1.87
CA GLN A 45 -12.20 6.30 1.69
C GLN A 45 -13.72 6.08 1.67
N ASP A 46 -14.51 6.80 2.46
CA ASP A 46 -15.96 6.64 2.54
C ASP A 46 -16.73 7.95 2.63
N HIS A 47 -16.02 9.08 2.64
CA HIS A 47 -16.57 10.43 2.71
C HIS A 47 -15.62 11.46 2.10
N TYR A 48 -16.13 12.67 1.86
CA TYR A 48 -15.33 13.83 1.49
C TYR A 48 -15.26 14.86 2.61
N ASP A 49 -14.07 15.44 2.81
CA ASP A 49 -13.86 16.63 3.63
C ASP A 49 -14.16 17.90 2.83
N ILE A 50 -15.27 18.56 3.16
CA ILE A 50 -15.76 19.77 2.50
C ILE A 50 -15.38 21.00 3.33
N PRO A 51 -14.55 21.92 2.81
CA PRO A 51 -14.19 23.12 3.55
C PRO A 51 -15.41 24.02 3.76
N ALA A 52 -15.47 24.75 4.87
CA ALA A 52 -16.61 25.60 5.25
C ALA A 52 -17.16 26.47 4.11
N ARG A 53 -16.26 27.05 3.30
CA ARG A 53 -16.61 27.90 2.15
C ARG A 53 -17.44 27.22 1.06
N ARG A 54 -17.44 25.87 1.01
CA ARG A 54 -18.19 25.05 0.05
C ARG A 54 -19.45 24.43 0.64
N HIS A 55 -19.69 24.58 1.94
CA HIS A 55 -20.84 23.96 2.60
C HIS A 55 -22.18 24.48 2.04
N ALA A 56 -22.30 25.80 1.84
CA ALA A 56 -23.51 26.39 1.27
C ALA A 56 -23.75 25.93 -0.19
N ASP A 57 -22.69 25.85 -0.99
CA ASP A 57 -22.74 25.32 -2.36
C ASP A 57 -23.22 23.85 -2.39
N ALA A 58 -22.77 23.03 -1.43
CA ALA A 58 -23.19 21.64 -1.32
C ALA A 58 -24.69 21.51 -1.04
N LEU A 59 -25.23 22.33 -0.13
CA LEU A 59 -26.68 22.38 0.12
C LEU A 59 -27.45 22.84 -1.12
N ALA A 60 -26.97 23.87 -1.80
CA ALA A 60 -27.58 24.37 -3.03
C ALA A 60 -27.58 23.34 -4.17
N LEU A 61 -26.58 22.45 -4.21
CA LEU A 61 -26.50 21.33 -5.16
C LEU A 61 -27.38 20.12 -4.76
N GLY A 62 -28.05 20.16 -3.60
CA GLY A 62 -29.00 19.14 -3.16
C GLY A 62 -28.50 18.19 -2.07
N ALA A 63 -27.36 18.46 -1.42
CA ALA A 63 -26.97 17.72 -0.22
C ALA A 63 -27.94 18.02 0.94
N VAL A 64 -28.29 16.99 1.69
CA VAL A 64 -29.20 17.10 2.85
C VAL A 64 -28.39 17.34 4.11
N ALA A 65 -28.65 18.46 4.78
CA ALA A 65 -28.02 18.78 6.06
C ALA A 65 -28.49 17.82 7.16
N VAL A 66 -27.54 17.26 7.91
CA VAL A 66 -27.79 16.40 9.09
C VAL A 66 -26.78 16.69 10.19
N GLU A 67 -27.09 16.36 11.44
CA GLU A 67 -26.06 16.42 12.49
C GLU A 67 -25.05 15.28 12.33
N GLY A 68 -23.80 15.49 12.76
CA GLY A 68 -22.72 14.51 12.58
C GLY A 68 -23.00 13.13 13.19
N LYS A 69 -23.77 13.06 14.29
CA LYS A 69 -24.21 11.78 14.88
C LYS A 69 -25.13 10.97 13.96
N ASP A 70 -25.96 11.65 13.17
CA ASP A 70 -26.91 11.02 12.26
C ASP A 70 -26.21 10.68 10.94
N LEU A 71 -25.30 11.55 10.47
CA LEU A 71 -24.38 11.27 9.37
C LEU A 71 -23.63 9.95 9.57
N ALA A 72 -23.01 9.75 10.75
CA ALA A 72 -22.28 8.53 11.05
C ALA A 72 -23.17 7.28 11.04
N ARG A 73 -24.41 7.38 11.51
CA ARG A 73 -25.38 6.25 11.48
C ARG A 73 -25.81 5.92 10.06
N ILE A 74 -26.03 6.94 9.22
CA ILE A 74 -26.36 6.76 7.80
C ILE A 74 -25.22 6.02 7.10
N LEU A 75 -23.98 6.48 7.29
CA LEU A 75 -22.79 5.86 6.67
C LEU A 75 -22.54 4.42 7.14
N ILE A 76 -22.85 4.10 8.39
CA ILE A 76 -22.77 2.71 8.89
C ILE A 76 -23.85 1.84 8.24
N ARG A 77 -25.10 2.33 8.16
CA ARG A 77 -26.22 1.57 7.59
C ARG A 77 -26.11 1.38 6.08
N SER A 78 -25.44 2.29 5.38
CA SER A 78 -25.19 2.16 3.94
C SER A 78 -24.24 1.00 3.60
N GLY A 79 -23.48 0.50 4.58
CA GLY A 79 -22.42 -0.47 4.35
C GLY A 79 -21.15 0.11 3.73
N LEU A 80 -21.12 1.43 3.44
CA LEU A 80 -19.97 2.09 2.85
C LEU A 80 -18.86 2.39 3.87
N ARG A 81 -19.21 2.49 5.16
CA ARG A 81 -18.24 2.82 6.23
C ARG A 81 -17.05 1.87 6.22
N VAL A 82 -15.84 2.44 6.17
CA VAL A 82 -14.61 1.68 6.42
C VAL A 82 -14.49 1.35 7.92
N PRO A 83 -14.41 0.07 8.29
CA PRO A 83 -14.28 -0.32 9.70
C PRO A 83 -12.99 0.22 10.33
N ALA A 84 -13.07 0.63 11.60
CA ALA A 84 -11.93 1.20 12.33
C ALA A 84 -10.69 0.28 12.38
N ARG A 85 -10.88 -1.04 12.25
CA ARG A 85 -9.77 -2.03 12.17
C ARG A 85 -8.87 -1.86 10.94
N ARG A 86 -9.37 -1.23 9.87
CA ARG A 86 -8.62 -0.93 8.64
C ARG A 86 -7.93 0.44 8.68
N ARG A 87 -8.00 1.17 9.81
CA ARG A 87 -7.33 2.47 9.97
C ARG A 87 -5.82 2.29 10.16
N PRO A 88 -4.98 3.21 9.63
CA PRO A 88 -3.52 3.12 9.71
C PRO A 88 -2.95 2.77 11.09
N ALA A 89 -3.47 3.40 12.15
CA ALA A 89 -3.03 3.16 13.53
C ALA A 89 -3.24 1.72 14.04
N LYS A 90 -4.10 0.92 13.41
CA LYS A 90 -4.34 -0.48 13.75
C LYS A 90 -3.63 -1.46 12.80
N LEU A 91 -3.18 -0.98 11.64
CA LEU A 91 -2.53 -1.81 10.62
C LEU A 91 -1.11 -2.22 11.04
N ALA A 92 -0.30 -1.26 11.53
CA ALA A 92 1.08 -1.55 11.92
C ALA A 92 1.18 -2.71 12.95
N PRO A 93 0.47 -2.69 14.09
CA PRO A 93 0.52 -3.83 15.02
C PRO A 93 0.00 -5.15 14.44
N ALA A 94 -0.94 -5.12 13.50
CA ALA A 94 -1.45 -6.33 12.85
C ALA A 94 -0.42 -6.93 11.88
N LEU A 95 0.25 -6.08 11.11
CA LEU A 95 1.33 -6.46 10.20
C LEU A 95 2.54 -6.98 10.98
N THR A 96 2.95 -6.34 12.08
CA THR A 96 4.02 -6.84 12.95
C THR A 96 3.73 -8.25 13.47
N ARG A 97 2.52 -8.52 13.98
CA ARG A 97 2.14 -9.87 14.43
C ARG A 97 2.14 -10.91 13.31
N ARG A 98 1.76 -10.51 12.09
CA ARG A 98 1.84 -11.38 10.91
C ARG A 98 3.30 -11.68 10.55
N TRP A 99 4.16 -10.67 10.57
CA TRP A 99 5.60 -10.84 10.37
C TRP A 99 6.19 -11.85 11.37
N GLU A 100 5.99 -11.63 12.66
CA GLU A 100 6.50 -12.49 13.74
C GLU A 100 6.08 -13.96 13.59
N ARG A 101 4.89 -14.21 13.03
CA ARG A 101 4.37 -15.57 12.79
C ARG A 101 5.11 -16.30 11.67
N HIS A 102 5.42 -15.61 10.57
CA HIS A 102 5.94 -16.23 9.34
C HIS A 102 7.45 -16.08 9.16
N VAL A 103 8.04 -15.06 9.77
CA VAL A 103 9.47 -14.75 9.70
C VAL A 103 10.00 -14.48 11.12
N PRO A 104 9.91 -15.48 12.03
CA PRO A 104 10.41 -15.32 13.39
C PRO A 104 11.92 -15.07 13.39
N GLY A 105 12.41 -14.31 14.38
CA GLY A 105 13.86 -14.05 14.53
C GLY A 105 14.40 -12.82 13.78
N HIS A 106 13.60 -12.17 12.94
CA HIS A 106 14.02 -10.98 12.18
C HIS A 106 13.11 -9.74 12.40
N PRO A 107 12.86 -9.31 13.65
CA PRO A 107 11.92 -8.21 13.93
C PRO A 107 12.39 -6.86 13.35
N ASP A 108 13.70 -6.63 13.26
CA ASP A 108 14.26 -5.38 12.74
C ASP A 108 14.03 -5.24 11.23
N LEU A 109 14.17 -6.33 10.48
CA LEU A 109 13.87 -6.35 9.05
C LEU A 109 12.37 -6.10 8.80
N GLY A 110 11.50 -6.73 9.60
CA GLY A 110 10.05 -6.50 9.52
C GLY A 110 9.68 -5.04 9.80
N SER A 111 10.33 -4.43 10.79
CA SER A 111 10.15 -3.01 11.12
C SER A 111 10.64 -2.11 9.99
N HIS A 112 11.82 -2.39 9.42
CA HIS A 112 12.36 -1.64 8.29
C HIS A 112 11.45 -1.69 7.06
N LEU A 113 10.92 -2.85 6.71
CA LEU A 113 9.97 -2.97 5.60
C LEU A 113 8.67 -2.24 5.91
N LEU A 114 8.15 -2.36 7.14
CA LEU A 114 6.93 -1.66 7.55
C LEU A 114 7.07 -0.13 7.45
N GLU A 115 8.23 0.44 7.78
CA GLU A 115 8.50 1.88 7.61
C GLU A 115 8.34 2.32 6.14
N ARG A 116 8.81 1.50 5.19
CA ARG A 116 8.66 1.77 3.75
C ARG A 116 7.19 1.75 3.33
N TRP A 117 6.43 0.75 3.79
CA TRP A 117 5.00 0.67 3.54
C TRP A 117 4.23 1.85 4.14
N LEU A 118 4.74 2.47 5.21
CA LEU A 118 4.15 3.62 5.90
C LEU A 118 4.53 4.98 5.29
N GLU A 119 5.30 5.03 4.19
CA GLU A 119 5.70 6.30 3.57
C GLU A 119 4.46 7.14 3.16
N PRO A 120 4.40 8.45 3.49
CA PRO A 120 3.17 9.24 3.37
C PRO A 120 2.64 9.45 1.95
N HIS A 121 3.48 9.26 0.91
CA HIS A 121 3.07 9.43 -0.49
C HIS A 121 2.23 8.26 -1.02
N ARG A 122 2.16 7.14 -0.28
CA ARG A 122 1.42 5.93 -0.66
C ARG A 122 -0.05 6.08 -0.28
N ALA A 123 -0.91 6.26 -1.27
CA ALA A 123 -2.36 6.32 -1.04
C ALA A 123 -3.00 4.94 -1.19
N TYR A 124 -2.60 4.15 -2.19
CA TYR A 124 -3.05 2.77 -2.36
C TYR A 124 -1.97 1.77 -1.92
N HIS A 125 -0.74 1.91 -2.41
CA HIS A 125 0.36 0.94 -2.19
C HIS A 125 1.03 1.11 -0.81
N GLY A 126 0.21 1.15 0.24
CA GLY A 126 0.59 1.31 1.65
C GLY A 126 0.22 0.09 2.51
N PRO A 127 0.21 0.20 3.85
CA PRO A 127 0.04 -0.94 4.75
C PRO A 127 -1.33 -1.63 4.61
N ALA A 128 -2.35 -0.92 4.10
CA ALA A 128 -3.66 -1.49 3.86
C ALA A 128 -3.66 -2.45 2.67
N HIS A 129 -2.88 -2.15 1.61
CA HIS A 129 -2.66 -3.05 0.48
C HIS A 129 -1.89 -4.29 0.93
N LEU A 130 -0.74 -4.10 1.60
CA LEU A 130 0.04 -5.23 2.13
C LEU A 130 -0.80 -6.18 2.99
N LEU A 131 -1.64 -5.65 3.89
CA LEU A 131 -2.51 -6.50 4.71
C LEU A 131 -3.48 -7.32 3.84
N LYS A 132 -4.09 -6.70 2.81
CA LYS A 132 -5.00 -7.41 1.89
C LYS A 132 -4.29 -8.50 1.11
N VAL A 133 -3.07 -8.23 0.61
CA VAL A 133 -2.24 -9.22 -0.08
C VAL A 133 -1.95 -10.39 0.87
N LEU A 134 -1.54 -10.13 2.11
CA LEU A 134 -1.27 -11.19 3.10
C LEU A 134 -2.54 -11.97 3.50
N GLU A 135 -3.71 -11.31 3.59
CA GLU A 135 -4.99 -11.98 3.82
C GLU A 135 -5.39 -12.88 2.63
N ALA A 136 -5.12 -12.44 1.40
CA ALA A 136 -5.33 -13.26 0.21
C ALA A 136 -4.34 -14.42 0.13
N VAL A 137 -3.07 -14.22 0.47
CA VAL A 137 -2.07 -15.29 0.58
C VAL A 137 -2.52 -16.35 1.58
N ASP A 138 -2.99 -15.95 2.78
CA ASP A 138 -3.54 -16.90 3.76
C ASP A 138 -4.71 -17.69 3.18
N LEU A 139 -5.66 -17.00 2.51
CA LEU A 139 -6.84 -17.63 1.93
C LEU A 139 -6.48 -18.66 0.86
N LEU A 140 -5.53 -18.34 -0.02
CA LEU A 140 -5.16 -19.18 -1.15
C LEU A 140 -4.23 -20.35 -0.75
N THR A 141 -3.61 -20.27 0.42
CA THR A 141 -2.67 -21.30 0.94
C THR A 141 -3.21 -22.07 2.14
N ASP A 142 -4.51 -21.93 2.46
CA ASP A 142 -5.13 -22.47 3.67
C ASP A 142 -4.36 -22.11 4.96
N GLY A 143 -3.83 -20.89 5.02
CA GLY A 143 -3.06 -20.35 6.14
C GLY A 143 -1.66 -20.93 6.29
N ARG A 144 -1.13 -21.61 5.26
CA ARG A 144 0.19 -22.26 5.26
C ARG A 144 1.06 -21.82 4.08
N PRO A 145 1.35 -20.51 3.94
CA PRO A 145 2.24 -20.04 2.89
C PRO A 145 3.70 -20.45 3.15
N SER A 146 4.49 -20.56 2.08
CA SER A 146 5.95 -20.67 2.18
C SER A 146 6.56 -19.38 2.75
N GLN A 147 7.77 -19.47 3.31
CA GLN A 147 8.46 -18.28 3.83
C GLN A 147 8.83 -17.33 2.69
N GLU A 148 9.23 -17.88 1.54
CA GLU A 148 9.56 -17.17 0.31
C GLU A 148 8.37 -16.36 -0.21
N LEU A 149 7.17 -16.95 -0.24
CA LEU A 149 5.95 -16.26 -0.66
C LEU A 149 5.60 -15.11 0.28
N VAL A 150 5.69 -15.31 1.59
CA VAL A 150 5.42 -14.25 2.56
C VAL A 150 6.44 -13.12 2.41
N LEU A 151 7.73 -13.43 2.31
CA LEU A 151 8.76 -12.44 2.07
C LEU A 151 8.51 -11.69 0.75
N ALA A 152 8.20 -12.39 -0.34
CA ALA A 152 7.88 -11.76 -1.61
C ALA A 152 6.66 -10.81 -1.50
N ALA A 153 5.61 -11.19 -0.76
CA ALA A 153 4.48 -10.31 -0.48
C ALA A 153 4.91 -9.04 0.28
N TRP A 154 5.84 -9.13 1.23
CA TRP A 154 6.39 -7.95 1.92
C TRP A 154 7.30 -7.10 1.04
N PHE A 155 8.00 -7.70 0.08
CA PHE A 155 8.96 -7.02 -0.78
C PHE A 155 8.34 -6.42 -2.05
N HIS A 156 7.24 -6.93 -2.60
CA HIS A 156 6.82 -6.61 -3.97
C HIS A 156 6.71 -5.10 -4.28
N ASP A 157 6.14 -4.32 -3.36
CA ASP A 157 6.10 -2.84 -3.44
C ASP A 157 6.89 -2.15 -2.31
N ALA A 158 7.88 -2.83 -1.72
CA ALA A 158 8.71 -2.23 -0.67
C ALA A 158 9.44 -0.97 -1.16
N VAL A 159 9.76 -0.90 -2.45
CA VAL A 159 10.12 0.34 -3.15
C VAL A 159 8.94 0.80 -4.00
N HIS A 160 8.48 2.03 -3.81
CA HIS A 160 7.40 2.62 -4.62
C HIS A 160 7.65 4.10 -4.85
N ARG A 161 8.05 4.46 -6.07
CA ARG A 161 8.32 5.84 -6.50
C ARG A 161 7.34 6.29 -7.60
N GLY A 162 6.34 5.48 -7.92
CA GLY A 162 5.36 5.75 -8.97
C GLY A 162 5.87 5.48 -10.38
N ARG A 163 6.91 4.65 -10.54
CA ARG A 163 7.50 4.25 -11.82
C ARG A 163 7.26 2.77 -12.06
N ALA A 164 6.12 2.46 -12.69
CA ALA A 164 5.71 1.09 -12.98
C ALA A 164 6.82 0.30 -13.72
N GLY A 165 7.08 -0.93 -13.29
CA GLY A 165 8.10 -1.82 -13.81
C GLY A 165 9.53 -1.53 -13.31
N GLU A 166 9.83 -0.32 -12.83
CA GLU A 166 11.11 0.00 -12.18
C GLU A 166 11.05 -0.22 -10.67
N ASP A 167 9.89 0.08 -10.07
CA ASP A 167 9.68 -0.06 -8.63
C ASP A 167 9.75 -1.55 -8.19
N GLU A 168 9.18 -2.47 -8.96
CA GLU A 168 9.25 -3.92 -8.70
C GLU A 168 10.68 -4.46 -8.88
N LYS A 169 11.44 -3.93 -9.85
CA LYS A 169 12.86 -4.28 -10.04
C LYS A 169 13.71 -3.79 -8.86
N ASP A 170 13.46 -2.57 -8.41
CA ASP A 170 14.14 -2.00 -7.24
C ASP A 170 13.77 -2.77 -5.97
N SER A 171 12.50 -3.18 -5.81
CA SER A 171 12.03 -4.07 -4.75
C SER A 171 12.70 -5.45 -4.77
N ALA A 172 12.84 -6.07 -5.95
CA ALA A 172 13.55 -7.34 -6.11
C ALA A 172 15.05 -7.20 -5.79
N ALA A 173 15.67 -6.09 -6.19
CA ALA A 173 17.06 -5.78 -5.84
C ALA A 173 17.23 -5.56 -4.33
N LEU A 174 16.28 -4.88 -3.69
CA LEU A 174 16.24 -4.71 -2.24
C LEU A 174 16.12 -6.07 -1.54
N ALA A 175 15.27 -6.98 -2.02
CA ALA A 175 15.16 -8.33 -1.48
C ALA A 175 16.51 -9.08 -1.52
N ARG A 176 17.21 -9.04 -2.66
CA ARG A 176 18.56 -9.63 -2.78
C ARG A 176 19.57 -9.01 -1.82
N GLN A 177 19.51 -7.70 -1.62
CA GLN A 177 20.40 -6.99 -0.72
C GLN A 177 20.14 -7.39 0.75
N LEU A 178 18.89 -7.39 1.20
CA LEU A 178 18.55 -7.57 2.62
C LEU A 178 18.47 -9.04 3.05
N LEU A 179 18.21 -9.96 2.12
CA LEU A 179 18.15 -11.41 2.35
C LEU A 179 19.43 -12.13 1.90
N GLY A 180 20.40 -11.41 1.35
CA GLY A 180 21.65 -11.95 0.84
C GLY A 180 22.56 -12.52 1.94
N PRO A 181 23.71 -13.11 1.55
CA PRO A 181 24.64 -13.76 2.48
C PRO A 181 25.23 -12.82 3.54
N ASP A 182 25.31 -11.52 3.24
CA ASP A 182 25.74 -10.49 4.19
C ASP A 182 24.64 -10.13 5.23
N GLY A 183 23.41 -10.62 5.00
CA GLY A 183 22.26 -10.44 5.88
C GLY A 183 21.73 -9.02 5.98
N TRP A 184 20.68 -8.87 6.80
CA TRP A 184 20.19 -7.57 7.26
C TRP A 184 21.10 -7.06 8.39
N ALA A 185 21.78 -5.92 8.19
CA ALA A 185 22.48 -5.22 9.25
C ALA A 185 21.60 -4.07 9.78
N PRO A 186 21.26 -4.04 11.09
CA PRO A 186 20.31 -3.09 11.67
C PRO A 186 20.73 -1.61 11.56
N ASP A 187 22.02 -1.34 11.30
CA ASP A 187 22.58 0.00 11.12
C ASP A 187 22.78 0.41 9.65
N SER A 188 22.21 -0.33 8.68
CA SER A 188 22.28 0.07 7.28
C SER A 188 21.46 1.34 7.06
N PRO A 189 22.06 2.51 6.73
CA PRO A 189 21.29 3.72 6.49
C PRO A 189 20.33 3.49 5.30
N PRO A 190 19.13 4.10 5.30
CA PRO A 190 18.22 4.00 4.18
C PRO A 190 18.98 4.44 2.93
N ALA A 191 19.05 3.55 1.92
CA ALA A 191 19.85 3.77 0.73
C ALA A 191 19.48 5.11 0.08
N ALA A 192 20.33 6.12 0.29
CA ALA A 192 20.22 7.40 -0.41
C ALA A 192 20.40 7.09 -1.90
N GLY A 193 19.37 7.41 -2.70
CA GLY A 193 19.43 7.31 -4.15
C GLY A 193 20.70 8.00 -4.65
N ARG A 194 21.60 7.24 -5.29
CA ARG A 194 22.87 7.77 -5.80
C ARG A 194 22.58 8.68 -6.99
N GLY A 195 22.23 9.93 -6.69
CA GLY A 195 22.33 11.05 -7.61
C GLY A 195 23.80 11.37 -7.84
N ARG A 196 24.26 11.14 -9.06
CA ARG A 196 25.64 11.39 -9.49
C ARG A 196 25.80 12.89 -9.79
N ALA A 197 26.42 13.64 -8.88
CA ALA A 197 27.02 14.96 -9.12
C ALA A 197 28.19 15.06 -8.12
N GLY A 198 29.45 15.12 -8.52
CA GLY A 198 30.08 16.21 -9.27
C GLY A 198 31.34 16.53 -8.47
N ARG A 199 32.51 16.22 -9.03
CA ARG A 199 33.81 16.47 -8.41
C ARG A 199 34.05 17.97 -8.26
N SER A 200 34.59 18.41 -7.11
CA SER A 200 35.84 19.17 -7.06
C SER A 200 36.38 19.32 -5.63
N PRO A 201 37.70 19.56 -5.45
CA PRO A 201 38.43 19.29 -4.22
C PRO A 201 38.85 20.55 -3.44
N ALA A 202 39.23 20.34 -2.18
CA ALA A 202 40.47 20.81 -1.52
C ALA A 202 40.31 21.37 -0.09
N LEU A 203 41.41 21.19 0.66
CA LEU A 203 41.82 21.78 1.95
C LEU A 203 41.24 21.05 3.19
N GLY A 204 41.99 20.45 4.10
CA GLY A 204 43.38 20.60 4.54
C GLY A 204 43.36 20.77 6.06
N GLY A 205 44.04 19.92 6.84
CA GLY A 205 44.12 20.11 8.30
C GLY A 205 44.49 18.86 9.10
N SER A 206 45.78 18.76 9.40
CA SER A 206 46.49 17.82 10.28
C SER A 206 46.09 17.90 11.77
N GLY A 207 46.27 16.80 12.50
CA GLY A 207 46.32 16.80 13.98
C GLY A 207 46.34 15.40 14.60
N GLU A 208 47.53 14.85 14.81
CA GLU A 208 47.82 13.70 15.69
C GLU A 208 47.51 14.01 17.17
N GLY A 209 47.22 12.98 17.97
CA GLY A 209 47.07 13.09 19.43
C GLY A 209 46.83 11.75 20.13
N ASP A 210 47.86 11.31 20.85
CA ASP A 210 48.10 10.04 21.56
C ASP A 210 47.06 9.43 22.53
N ALA A 211 47.29 8.13 22.77
CA ALA A 211 46.79 7.25 23.84
C ALA A 211 47.08 7.77 25.28
N ALA A 212 46.59 7.27 26.41
CA ALA A 212 46.23 5.92 26.88
C ALA A 212 45.41 6.02 28.23
N PRO A 213 45.41 5.05 29.17
CA PRO A 213 44.24 4.24 29.52
C PRO A 213 43.65 4.51 30.92
N GLY A 214 42.34 4.25 31.11
CA GLY A 214 41.66 4.32 32.41
C GLY A 214 41.12 2.95 32.83
N SER A 215 41.69 2.41 33.90
CA SER A 215 41.27 1.19 34.59
C SER A 215 39.94 1.39 35.33
N GLY A 216 39.05 0.40 35.26
CA GLY A 216 37.77 0.47 35.97
C GLY A 216 36.98 -0.84 35.95
N VAL A 217 37.31 -1.72 36.90
CA VAL A 217 36.40 -2.71 37.52
C VAL A 217 35.72 -3.73 36.59
N ARG A 218 36.31 -4.94 36.57
CA ARG A 218 35.62 -6.19 36.23
C ARG A 218 34.45 -6.41 37.19
N THR A 219 33.23 -6.19 36.72
CA THR A 219 32.05 -6.87 37.25
C THR A 219 31.68 -7.96 36.26
N ALA A 220 31.66 -9.20 36.70
CA ALA A 220 31.22 -10.33 35.88
C ALA A 220 29.72 -10.15 35.57
N PRO A 221 29.31 -10.06 34.30
CA PRO A 221 27.90 -10.17 33.97
C PRO A 221 27.50 -11.63 34.16
N ARG A 222 26.39 -11.83 34.88
CA ARG A 222 25.57 -13.04 34.80
C ARG A 222 25.47 -13.48 33.33
N GLU A 223 25.60 -14.78 33.09
CA GLU A 223 25.31 -15.42 31.80
C GLU A 223 23.85 -15.16 31.39
N GLY A 224 23.60 -13.96 30.89
CA GLY A 224 22.46 -13.61 30.09
C GLY A 224 22.78 -14.09 28.69
N ARG A 225 22.05 -15.12 28.26
CA ARG A 225 21.92 -15.55 26.87
C ARG A 225 21.93 -14.30 25.96
N GLY A 226 23.02 -14.10 25.21
CA GLY A 226 23.17 -12.95 24.31
C GLY A 226 22.08 -12.93 23.23
N PRO A 227 21.88 -11.81 22.51
CA PRO A 227 20.95 -11.76 21.40
C PRO A 227 21.34 -12.88 20.43
N GLY A 228 20.39 -13.78 20.15
CA GLY A 228 20.62 -14.94 19.30
C GLY A 228 21.25 -14.48 17.99
N ALA A 229 22.36 -15.11 17.61
CA ALA A 229 22.94 -14.92 16.29
C ALA A 229 21.81 -15.10 15.26
N ALA A 230 21.55 -14.07 14.46
CA ALA A 230 20.56 -14.14 13.40
C ALA A 230 20.90 -15.36 12.54
N GLU A 231 19.97 -16.32 12.48
CA GLU A 231 20.11 -17.51 11.65
C GLU A 231 20.31 -17.02 10.21
N SER A 232 21.40 -17.46 9.58
CA SER A 232 21.69 -17.09 8.19
C SER A 232 20.55 -17.58 7.30
N TRP A 233 20.09 -16.74 6.36
CA TRP A 233 19.05 -17.13 5.42
C TRP A 233 19.41 -18.40 4.64
N PRO A 234 18.44 -19.27 4.29
CA PRO A 234 18.68 -20.42 3.43
C PRO A 234 19.33 -19.99 2.10
N VAL A 235 20.25 -20.81 1.61
CA VAL A 235 20.89 -20.59 0.31
C VAL A 235 19.82 -20.55 -0.78
N GLY A 236 19.85 -19.50 -1.61
CA GLY A 236 18.89 -19.30 -2.71
C GLY A 236 17.58 -18.61 -2.33
N LEU A 237 17.30 -18.41 -1.03
CA LEU A 237 16.07 -17.72 -0.58
C LEU A 237 15.96 -16.32 -1.19
N ALA A 238 17.04 -15.53 -1.13
CA ALA A 238 17.06 -14.16 -1.63
C ALA A 238 16.73 -14.09 -3.13
N ASP A 239 17.29 -15.00 -3.93
CA ASP A 239 17.01 -15.08 -5.36
C ASP A 239 15.58 -15.52 -5.62
N ARG A 240 15.07 -16.51 -4.88
CA ARG A 240 13.70 -16.96 -5.03
C ARG A 240 12.67 -15.86 -4.70
N VAL A 241 12.90 -15.11 -3.62
CA VAL A 241 12.05 -13.96 -3.27
C VAL A 241 12.10 -12.89 -4.37
N ALA A 242 13.29 -12.59 -4.89
CA ALA A 242 13.45 -11.61 -5.97
C ALA A 242 12.78 -12.07 -7.28
N GLU A 243 12.84 -13.36 -7.62
CA GLU A 243 12.12 -13.94 -8.75
C GLU A 243 10.61 -13.77 -8.60
N LEU A 244 10.06 -14.11 -7.43
CA LEU A 244 8.63 -13.95 -7.14
C LEU A 244 8.19 -12.48 -7.26
N VAL A 245 8.96 -11.54 -6.71
CA VAL A 245 8.69 -10.10 -6.85
C VAL A 245 8.72 -9.69 -8.33
N MET A 246 9.69 -10.15 -9.11
CA MET A 246 9.77 -9.78 -10.52
C MET A 246 8.55 -10.23 -11.35
N VAL A 247 7.82 -11.27 -10.93
CA VAL A 247 6.60 -11.72 -11.62
C VAL A 247 5.48 -10.67 -11.54
N THR A 248 5.46 -9.80 -10.53
CA THR A 248 4.42 -8.77 -10.38
C THR A 248 4.55 -7.64 -11.40
N VAL A 249 5.67 -7.52 -12.13
CA VAL A 249 5.83 -6.53 -13.21
C VAL A 249 4.81 -6.73 -14.34
N ALA A 250 4.54 -7.99 -14.70
CA ALA A 250 3.69 -8.34 -15.84
C ALA A 250 2.41 -9.08 -15.43
N HIS A 251 2.29 -9.48 -14.16
CA HIS A 251 1.20 -10.30 -13.62
C HIS A 251 0.92 -11.56 -14.45
N ARG A 252 1.98 -12.18 -14.98
CA ARG A 252 1.94 -13.36 -15.86
C ARG A 252 2.87 -14.45 -15.31
N PRO A 253 2.49 -15.13 -14.23
CA PRO A 253 3.28 -16.19 -13.63
C PRO A 253 3.35 -17.41 -14.55
N ASP A 254 4.41 -18.23 -14.38
CA ASP A 254 4.39 -19.61 -14.88
C ASP A 254 3.25 -20.37 -14.16
N PRO A 255 2.28 -20.97 -14.87
CA PRO A 255 1.17 -21.70 -14.25
C PRO A 255 1.59 -22.91 -13.38
N THR A 256 2.83 -23.39 -13.55
CA THR A 256 3.39 -24.47 -12.73
C THR A 256 4.05 -23.97 -11.44
N ASP A 257 4.37 -22.68 -11.37
CA ASP A 257 4.89 -22.03 -10.17
C ASP A 257 3.74 -21.55 -9.28
N ARG A 258 3.44 -22.36 -8.26
CA ARG A 258 2.31 -22.12 -7.35
C ARG A 258 2.47 -20.83 -6.55
N ASP A 259 3.67 -20.53 -6.05
CA ASP A 259 3.90 -19.34 -5.22
C ASP A 259 3.79 -18.08 -6.08
N ALA A 260 4.31 -18.11 -7.31
CA ALA A 260 4.15 -17.00 -8.26
C ALA A 260 2.68 -16.76 -8.61
N CYS A 261 1.91 -17.84 -8.86
CA CYS A 261 0.47 -17.77 -9.08
C CYS A 261 -0.26 -17.15 -7.89
N VAL A 262 0.03 -17.59 -6.66
CA VAL A 262 -0.62 -17.06 -5.46
C VAL A 262 -0.26 -15.60 -5.22
N LEU A 263 1.00 -15.20 -5.42
CA LEU A 263 1.43 -13.81 -5.24
C LEU A 263 0.71 -12.87 -6.20
N VAL A 264 0.67 -13.20 -7.50
CA VAL A 264 -0.04 -12.41 -8.52
C VAL A 264 -1.54 -12.34 -8.22
N ASP A 265 -2.15 -13.47 -7.87
CA ASP A 265 -3.57 -13.51 -7.57
C ASP A 265 -3.91 -12.69 -6.31
N ALA A 266 -3.04 -12.70 -5.30
CA ALA A 266 -3.20 -11.94 -4.08
C ALA A 266 -3.03 -10.43 -4.30
N ASP A 267 -2.05 -10.02 -5.10
CA ASP A 267 -1.83 -8.62 -5.48
C ASP A 267 -3.02 -8.05 -6.28
N LEU A 268 -3.54 -8.84 -7.22
CA LEU A 268 -4.69 -8.46 -8.05
C LEU A 268 -6.06 -8.69 -7.38
N ALA A 269 -6.13 -9.24 -6.17
CA ALA A 269 -7.39 -9.62 -5.51
C ALA A 269 -8.36 -8.43 -5.37
N VAL A 270 -7.83 -7.21 -5.22
CA VAL A 270 -8.64 -5.98 -5.15
C VAL A 270 -9.56 -5.80 -6.36
N LEU A 271 -9.14 -6.29 -7.54
CA LEU A 271 -9.92 -6.17 -8.76
C LEU A 271 -11.24 -6.93 -8.62
N GLY A 272 -11.23 -8.08 -7.94
CA GLY A 272 -12.40 -8.91 -7.67
C GLY A 272 -13.29 -8.45 -6.53
N GLY A 273 -12.97 -7.31 -5.89
CA GLY A 273 -13.76 -6.75 -4.80
C GLY A 273 -15.17 -6.31 -5.22
N THR A 274 -15.99 -5.99 -4.22
CA THR A 274 -17.29 -5.34 -4.45
C THR A 274 -17.12 -4.03 -5.25
N VAL A 275 -18.19 -3.53 -5.87
CA VAL A 275 -18.14 -2.27 -6.62
C VAL A 275 -17.61 -1.14 -5.74
N GLU A 276 -18.05 -1.08 -4.48
CA GLU A 276 -17.66 -0.04 -3.52
C GLU A 276 -16.21 -0.21 -3.03
N GLU A 277 -15.69 -1.44 -2.96
CA GLU A 277 -14.27 -1.67 -2.70
C GLU A 277 -13.41 -1.26 -3.90
N TYR A 278 -13.89 -1.52 -5.11
CA TYR A 278 -13.20 -1.14 -6.33
C TYR A 278 -13.20 0.37 -6.56
N GLU A 279 -14.30 1.08 -6.26
CA GLU A 279 -14.35 2.55 -6.30
C GLU A 279 -13.35 3.19 -5.33
N ARG A 280 -13.22 2.65 -4.11
CA ARG A 280 -12.18 3.06 -3.15
C ARG A 280 -10.78 2.87 -3.72
N TYR A 281 -10.51 1.68 -4.25
CA TYR A 281 -9.24 1.37 -4.91
C TYR A 281 -8.92 2.38 -6.02
N ARG A 282 -9.87 2.66 -6.91
CA ARG A 282 -9.71 3.65 -7.99
C ARG A 282 -9.41 5.05 -7.46
N ALA A 283 -10.11 5.49 -6.41
CA ALA A 283 -9.90 6.79 -5.79
C ALA A 283 -8.51 6.88 -5.13
N ASP A 284 -8.07 5.82 -4.44
CA ASP A 284 -6.75 5.74 -3.82
C ASP A 284 -5.64 5.80 -4.87
N VAL A 285 -5.75 5.02 -5.95
CA VAL A 285 -4.81 5.08 -7.08
C VAL A 285 -4.81 6.47 -7.70
N ARG A 286 -5.98 7.09 -7.95
CA ARG A 286 -6.02 8.45 -8.52
C ARG A 286 -5.33 9.47 -7.62
N ARG A 287 -5.51 9.35 -6.31
CA ARG A 287 -4.88 10.22 -5.31
C ARG A 287 -3.36 10.04 -5.24
N GLU A 288 -2.87 8.82 -5.40
CA GLU A 288 -1.44 8.53 -5.46
C GLU A 288 -0.76 9.21 -6.64
N TYR A 289 -1.41 9.17 -7.81
CA TYR A 289 -0.93 9.81 -9.03
C TYR A 289 -1.50 11.22 -9.22
N ALA A 290 -1.86 11.92 -8.14
CA ALA A 290 -2.58 13.19 -8.24
C ALA A 290 -1.80 14.32 -8.94
N ASP A 291 -0.48 14.20 -9.04
CA ASP A 291 0.36 15.17 -9.77
C ASP A 291 0.43 14.88 -11.28
N VAL A 292 -0.02 13.69 -11.72
CA VAL A 292 -0.14 13.36 -13.14
C VAL A 292 -1.38 14.05 -13.72
N PRO A 293 -1.25 14.80 -14.84
CA PRO A 293 -2.37 15.42 -15.53
C PRO A 293 -3.47 14.40 -15.88
N GLU A 294 -4.73 14.82 -15.73
CA GLU A 294 -5.88 13.93 -15.84
C GLU A 294 -5.94 13.15 -17.16
N SER A 295 -5.68 13.80 -18.30
CA SER A 295 -5.68 13.14 -19.61
C SER A 295 -4.59 12.07 -19.72
N GLN A 296 -3.41 12.33 -19.18
CA GLN A 296 -2.28 11.40 -19.18
C GLN A 296 -2.56 10.21 -18.25
N PHE A 297 -3.06 10.48 -17.03
CA PHE A 297 -3.45 9.45 -16.08
C PHE A 297 -4.50 8.52 -16.69
N ARG A 298 -5.56 9.08 -17.30
CA ARG A 298 -6.64 8.29 -17.89
C ARG A 298 -6.14 7.39 -19.02
N ALA A 299 -5.31 7.92 -19.91
CA ALA A 299 -4.74 7.16 -21.02
C ALA A 299 -3.85 6.00 -20.52
N ALA A 300 -2.89 6.31 -19.64
CA ALA A 300 -1.97 5.30 -19.10
C ALA A 300 -2.70 4.23 -18.27
N ARG A 301 -3.66 4.64 -17.44
CA ARG A 301 -4.48 3.71 -16.64
C ARG A 301 -5.32 2.80 -17.54
N ALA A 302 -5.94 3.34 -18.59
CA ALA A 302 -6.72 2.53 -19.54
C ALA A 302 -5.83 1.49 -20.23
N GLU A 303 -4.61 1.87 -20.65
CA GLU A 303 -3.64 0.95 -21.26
C GLU A 303 -3.27 -0.21 -20.32
N VAL A 304 -2.93 0.08 -19.05
CA VAL A 304 -2.63 -0.95 -18.05
C VAL A 304 -3.80 -1.92 -17.89
N LEU A 305 -5.02 -1.41 -17.75
CA LEU A 305 -6.22 -2.22 -17.55
C LEU A 305 -6.58 -3.05 -18.80
N GLN A 306 -6.41 -2.49 -19.99
CA GLN A 306 -6.59 -3.21 -21.25
C GLN A 306 -5.56 -4.35 -21.39
N ASN A 307 -4.30 -4.09 -21.04
CA ASN A 307 -3.25 -5.10 -21.03
C ASN A 307 -3.56 -6.23 -20.04
N LEU A 308 -4.09 -5.92 -18.85
CA LEU A 308 -4.57 -6.94 -17.91
C LEU A 308 -5.72 -7.77 -18.52
N LEU A 309 -6.74 -7.12 -19.09
CA LEU A 309 -7.89 -7.84 -19.69
C LEU A 309 -7.54 -8.63 -20.96
N SER A 310 -6.42 -8.32 -21.62
CA SER A 310 -5.93 -9.10 -22.76
C SER A 310 -5.52 -10.53 -22.36
N SER A 311 -5.22 -10.75 -21.09
CA SER A 311 -4.91 -12.08 -20.55
C SER A 311 -6.18 -12.96 -20.51
N PRO A 312 -6.11 -14.23 -20.97
CA PRO A 312 -7.26 -15.16 -20.93
C PRO A 312 -7.85 -15.37 -19.55
N ARG A 313 -7.02 -15.24 -18.50
CA ARG A 313 -7.40 -15.30 -17.08
C ARG A 313 -6.63 -14.20 -16.34
N LEU A 314 -7.28 -13.55 -15.39
CA LEU A 314 -6.63 -12.61 -14.48
C LEU A 314 -6.05 -13.36 -13.27
N PHE A 315 -6.76 -14.40 -12.82
CA PHE A 315 -6.36 -15.24 -11.69
C PHE A 315 -5.99 -16.67 -12.13
N HIS A 316 -5.12 -17.31 -11.36
CA HIS A 316 -4.49 -18.58 -11.70
C HIS A 316 -4.92 -19.71 -10.74
N HIS A 317 -4.90 -19.44 -9.44
CA HIS A 317 -5.34 -20.33 -8.38
C HIS A 317 -6.85 -20.59 -8.48
N GLY A 318 -7.26 -21.85 -8.30
CA GLY A 318 -8.67 -22.26 -8.47
C GLY A 318 -9.64 -21.46 -7.59
N THR A 319 -9.26 -21.24 -6.33
CA THR A 319 -10.05 -20.42 -5.38
C THR A 319 -10.12 -18.95 -5.81
N ALA A 320 -9.03 -18.35 -6.25
CA ALA A 320 -9.00 -16.95 -6.69
C ALA A 320 -9.90 -16.75 -7.92
N VAL A 321 -9.85 -17.69 -8.87
CA VAL A 321 -10.69 -17.66 -10.08
C VAL A 321 -12.16 -17.73 -9.71
N ALA A 322 -12.54 -18.65 -8.82
CA ALA A 322 -13.92 -18.81 -8.40
C ALA A 322 -14.46 -17.57 -7.65
N LEU A 323 -13.62 -16.92 -6.86
CA LEU A 323 -14.02 -15.77 -6.04
C LEU A 323 -13.99 -14.44 -6.80
N TRP A 324 -13.00 -14.23 -7.67
CA TRP A 324 -12.63 -12.87 -8.12
C TRP A 324 -12.71 -12.65 -9.63
N GLU A 325 -12.48 -13.66 -10.48
CA GLU A 325 -12.32 -13.47 -11.93
C GLU A 325 -13.50 -12.73 -12.57
N ALA A 326 -14.73 -13.22 -12.33
CA ALA A 326 -15.92 -12.66 -12.95
C ALA A 326 -16.18 -11.21 -12.51
N GLN A 327 -15.96 -10.90 -11.23
CA GLN A 327 -16.15 -9.55 -10.70
C GLN A 327 -15.04 -8.61 -11.15
N ALA A 328 -13.79 -9.08 -11.16
CA ALA A 328 -12.64 -8.32 -11.65
C ALA A 328 -12.81 -7.88 -13.09
N ARG A 329 -13.23 -8.78 -13.98
CA ARG A 329 -13.49 -8.41 -15.38
C ARG A 329 -14.58 -7.35 -15.51
N ARG A 330 -15.66 -7.44 -14.73
CA ARG A 330 -16.72 -6.40 -14.72
C ARG A 330 -16.20 -5.05 -14.22
N ASN A 331 -15.49 -5.05 -13.10
CA ASN A 331 -14.93 -3.84 -12.50
C ASN A 331 -13.94 -3.15 -13.45
N VAL A 332 -12.98 -3.91 -14.00
CA VAL A 332 -11.95 -3.39 -14.90
C VAL A 332 -12.57 -2.91 -16.22
N ALA A 333 -13.49 -3.67 -16.82
CA ALA A 333 -14.15 -3.25 -18.05
C ALA A 333 -14.95 -1.95 -17.88
N ARG A 334 -15.64 -1.81 -16.74
CA ARG A 334 -16.36 -0.58 -16.40
C ARG A 334 -15.40 0.60 -16.22
N GLU A 335 -14.26 0.41 -15.55
CA GLU A 335 -13.27 1.47 -15.41
C GLU A 335 -12.70 1.90 -16.78
N ILE A 336 -12.39 0.95 -17.68
CA ILE A 336 -11.94 1.27 -19.03
C ILE A 336 -12.95 2.15 -19.77
N GLN A 337 -14.25 1.80 -19.71
CA GLN A 337 -15.33 2.62 -20.29
C GLN A 337 -15.32 4.05 -19.71
N LEU A 338 -15.27 4.16 -18.38
CA LEU A 338 -15.23 5.45 -17.69
C LEU A 338 -13.98 6.29 -18.03
N LEU A 339 -12.83 5.66 -18.29
CA LEU A 339 -11.57 6.33 -18.63
C LEU A 339 -11.50 6.75 -20.10
N THR A 340 -12.10 5.97 -20.99
CA THR A 340 -12.09 6.21 -22.44
C THR A 340 -13.28 7.02 -22.94
N GLY A 341 -14.34 7.17 -22.11
CA GLY A 341 -15.58 7.85 -22.50
C GLY A 341 -16.44 7.02 -23.45
N GLN A 342 -16.32 5.69 -23.39
CA GLN A 342 -17.08 4.72 -24.19
C GLN A 342 -18.32 4.22 -23.48
#